data_AF-A0A521VA45-F1
#
_entry.id   AF-A0A521VA45-F1
#
_cell.length_a   1.000
_cell.length_b   1.000
_cell.length_c   1.000
_cell.angle_alpha   90.00
_cell.angle_beta   90.00
_cell.angle_gamma   90.00
#
_symmetry.space_group_name_H-M   'P 1'
#
loop_
_entity.id
_entity.type
_entity.pdbx_description
1 polymer ?
#
loop_
_entity_poly.entity_id
_entity_poly.type
_entity_poly.pdbx_seq_one_letter_code
_entity_poly.pdbx_strand_id
1 'polypeptide(L)'
;MQVATVTRIAPRSTILSAQPALRKFEVTCSSCNLREMCLPKGLDAEDMKRVEQLVYARRKVKRGDSLFNAGDDFSSVYAIRSGFLKTTVINDDGREQVTGFHMPGE
;
A
#
# COMPACT_ATOMS: atom_id res chain seq x y z
N MET A 1 15.55 -24.12 -2.48
CA MET A 1 15.26 -24.04 -3.93
C MET A 1 14.03 -24.89 -4.18
N GLN A 2 12.85 -24.28 -4.24
CA GLN A 2 11.61 -24.94 -4.62
C GLN A 2 10.57 -23.89 -5.00
N VAL A 3 9.72 -24.29 -5.93
CA VAL A 3 8.85 -23.47 -6.79
C VAL A 3 7.70 -22.87 -5.98
N ALA A 4 7.34 -21.61 -6.24
CA ALA A 4 6.17 -20.99 -5.63
C ALA A 4 5.08 -20.70 -6.68
N THR A 5 3.90 -21.24 -6.41
CA THR A 5 2.68 -21.17 -7.20
C THR A 5 2.12 -19.75 -7.25
N VAL A 6 1.72 -19.31 -8.44
CA VAL A 6 0.97 -18.06 -8.65
C VAL A 6 -0.46 -18.23 -8.14
N THR A 7 -0.77 -17.67 -6.97
CA THR A 7 -2.15 -17.65 -6.46
C THR A 7 -2.96 -16.57 -7.17
N ARG A 8 -4.03 -16.97 -7.87
CA ARG A 8 -4.95 -16.05 -8.56
C ARG A 8 -5.58 -15.06 -7.57
N ILE A 9 -5.49 -13.77 -7.89
CA ILE A 9 -6.27 -12.72 -7.24
C ILE A 9 -7.74 -12.90 -7.64
N ALA A 10 -8.56 -13.44 -6.74
CA ALA A 10 -10.01 -13.42 -6.90
C ALA A 10 -10.57 -12.18 -6.17
N PRO A 11 -11.41 -11.36 -6.83
CA PRO A 11 -12.03 -10.21 -6.17
C PRO A 11 -13.16 -10.72 -5.28
N ARG A 12 -12.92 -10.88 -3.98
CA ARG A 12 -14.01 -11.19 -3.03
C ARG A 12 -14.48 -9.88 -2.41
N SER A 13 -15.59 -9.37 -2.95
CA SER A 13 -16.36 -8.25 -2.41
C SER A 13 -16.81 -8.56 -0.98
N THR A 14 -16.16 -7.96 0.02
CA THR A 14 -16.66 -7.99 1.39
C THR A 14 -16.49 -6.62 2.03
N ILE A 15 -17.62 -5.91 2.09
CA ILE A 15 -18.03 -4.92 3.09
C ILE A 15 -16.94 -3.94 3.55
N LEU A 16 -17.05 -2.73 2.98
CA LEU A 16 -16.40 -1.50 3.38
C LEU A 16 -16.66 -1.21 4.86
N SER A 17 -15.73 -1.58 5.74
CA SER A 17 -15.72 -1.14 7.13
C SER A 17 -15.58 0.40 7.17
N ALA A 18 -16.21 1.00 8.18
CA ALA A 18 -16.46 2.43 8.33
C ALA A 18 -15.32 3.31 7.80
N GLN A 19 -15.62 4.05 6.73
CA GLN A 19 -14.71 5.02 6.14
C GLN A 19 -14.31 6.05 7.20
N PRO A 20 -13.00 6.23 7.49
CA PRO A 20 -12.55 7.36 8.27
C PRO A 20 -12.98 8.64 7.54
N ALA A 21 -13.50 9.62 8.29
CA ALA A 21 -13.94 10.90 7.72
C ALA A 21 -12.87 11.48 6.77
N LEU A 22 -13.29 11.86 5.56
CA LEU A 22 -12.48 12.44 4.50
C LEU A 22 -11.59 13.56 5.05
N ARG A 23 -10.30 13.27 5.29
CA ARG A 23 -9.35 14.29 5.70
C ARG A 23 -8.77 14.94 4.46
N LYS A 24 -9.06 16.21 4.26
CA LYS A 24 -8.42 17.00 3.20
C LYS A 24 -6.94 17.15 3.55
N PHE A 25 -6.09 16.55 2.74
CA PHE A 25 -4.65 16.64 2.89
C PHE A 25 -4.11 17.89 2.18
N GLU A 26 -3.11 18.55 2.77
CA GLU A 26 -2.47 19.75 2.20
C GLU A 26 -1.82 19.48 0.84
N VAL A 27 -1.12 18.34 0.73
CA VAL A 27 -0.59 17.84 -0.55
C VAL A 27 -1.53 16.75 -1.05
N THR A 28 -1.93 16.78 -2.31
CA THR A 28 -2.75 15.75 -2.99
C THR A 28 -1.91 14.95 -3.98
N CYS A 29 -2.47 13.91 -4.62
CA CYS A 29 -1.72 13.09 -5.59
C CYS A 29 -1.31 13.89 -6.85
N SER A 30 -2.13 14.84 -7.30
CA SER A 30 -1.80 15.74 -8.43
C SER A 30 -0.66 16.69 -8.13
N SER A 31 -0.47 17.07 -6.86
CA SER A 31 0.58 17.96 -6.38
C SER A 31 1.74 17.23 -5.68
N CYS A 32 1.78 15.90 -5.74
CA CYS A 32 2.80 15.10 -5.10
C CYS A 32 4.06 15.00 -5.96
N ASN A 33 5.23 15.22 -5.36
CA ASN A 33 6.53 15.07 -6.00
C ASN A 33 6.87 13.62 -6.44
N LEU A 34 6.12 12.62 -5.97
CA LEU A 34 6.28 11.21 -6.33
C LEU A 34 5.33 10.78 -7.46
N ARG A 35 4.50 11.69 -8.00
CA ARG A 35 3.46 11.36 -9.00
C ARG A 35 3.99 10.54 -10.19
N GLU A 36 5.17 10.91 -10.70
CA GLU A 36 5.78 10.26 -11.88
C GLU A 36 6.32 8.84 -11.62
N MET A 37 6.43 8.45 -10.36
CA MET A 37 6.92 7.12 -9.94
C MET A 37 5.81 6.24 -9.37
N CYS A 38 4.64 6.80 -9.10
CA CYS A 38 3.52 6.13 -8.44
C CYS A 38 2.50 5.55 -9.45
N LEU A 39 1.57 4.74 -8.94
CA LEU A 39 0.49 4.11 -9.72
C LEU A 39 -0.34 5.06 -10.61
N PRO A 40 -0.69 6.30 -10.21
CA PRO A 40 -1.56 7.14 -11.03
C PRO A 40 -0.83 7.85 -12.18
N LYS A 41 0.39 7.42 -12.53
CA LYS A 41 1.11 7.89 -13.70
C LYS A 41 0.31 7.59 -14.97
N GLY A 42 0.19 8.58 -15.86
CA GLY A 42 -0.49 8.43 -17.14
C GLY A 42 -2.01 8.58 -17.09
N LEU A 43 -2.59 8.84 -15.91
CA LEU A 43 -3.99 9.21 -15.79
C LEU A 43 -4.22 10.66 -16.23
N ASP A 44 -5.37 10.89 -16.86
CA ASP A 44 -5.82 12.24 -17.19
C ASP A 44 -6.25 13.03 -15.93
N ALA A 45 -6.56 14.31 -16.11
CA ALA A 45 -6.89 15.18 -14.99
C ALA A 45 -8.19 14.78 -14.26
N GLU A 46 -9.13 14.10 -14.93
CA GLU A 46 -10.39 13.68 -14.32
C GLU A 46 -10.18 12.41 -13.49
N ASP A 47 -9.48 11.42 -14.04
CA ASP A 47 -9.13 10.20 -13.33
C ASP A 47 -8.21 10.46 -12.14
N MET A 48 -7.28 11.42 -12.27
CA MET A 48 -6.46 11.87 -11.14
C MET A 48 -7.32 12.39 -9.98
N LYS A 49 -8.37 13.17 -10.25
CA LYS A 49 -9.27 13.67 -9.20
C LYS A 49 -10.03 12.53 -8.52
N ARG A 50 -10.43 11.50 -9.27
CA ARG A 50 -11.07 10.30 -8.72
C ARG A 50 -10.11 9.56 -7.80
N VAL A 51 -8.85 9.36 -8.20
CA VAL A 51 -7.82 8.75 -7.34
C VAL A 51 -7.60 9.56 -6.06
N GLU A 52 -7.52 10.89 -6.15
CA GLU A 52 -7.38 11.73 -4.96
C GLU A 52 -8.50 11.56 -3.95
N GLN A 53 -9.73 11.33 -4.42
CA GLN A 53 -10.89 11.06 -3.56
C GLN A 53 -10.83 9.67 -2.91
N LEU A 54 -10.17 8.70 -3.55
CA LEU A 54 -9.94 7.36 -3.00
C LEU A 54 -8.86 7.34 -1.91
N VAL A 55 -7.95 8.31 -1.89
CA VAL A 55 -6.93 8.42 -0.83
C VAL A 55 -7.56 9.04 0.42
N TYR A 56 -8.29 8.23 1.18
CA TYR A 56 -9.05 8.70 2.35
C TYR A 56 -8.24 8.79 3.65
N ALA A 57 -7.08 8.11 3.73
CA ALA A 57 -6.28 8.06 4.96
C ALA A 57 -4.77 8.07 4.70
N ARG A 58 -4.03 8.67 5.64
CA ARG A 58 -2.57 8.57 5.73
C ARG A 58 -2.20 7.97 7.07
N ARG A 59 -1.59 6.80 7.04
CA ARG A 59 -1.08 6.11 8.22
C ARG A 59 0.39 6.44 8.42
N LYS A 60 0.76 6.87 9.63
CA LYS A 60 2.16 6.89 10.06
C LYS A 60 2.47 5.55 10.73
N VAL A 61 3.50 4.86 10.26
CA VAL A 61 3.99 3.61 10.86
C VAL A 61 5.31 3.93 11.55
N LYS A 62 5.45 3.57 12.83
CA LYS A 62 6.70 3.81 13.56
C LYS A 62 7.71 2.73 13.19
N ARG A 63 8.99 3.04 13.37
CA ARG A 63 10.05 2.04 13.20
C ARG A 63 9.80 0.86 14.15
N GLY A 64 9.80 -0.34 13.60
CA GLY A 64 9.55 -1.58 14.35
C GLY A 64 8.09 -2.03 14.32
N ASP A 65 7.15 -1.16 13.92
CA ASP A 65 5.75 -1.55 13.76
C ASP A 65 5.50 -2.15 12.37
N SER A 66 4.59 -3.13 12.30
CA SER A 66 4.09 -3.70 11.04
C SER A 66 2.99 -2.82 10.40
N LEU A 67 3.05 -2.65 9.08
CA LEU A 67 1.94 -2.06 8.31
C LEU A 67 0.76 -3.04 8.25
N PHE A 68 1.03 -4.29 7.89
CA PHE A 68 0.14 -5.44 7.88
C PHE A 68 0.94 -6.70 8.21
N ASN A 69 0.25 -7.78 8.55
CA ASN A 69 0.85 -9.10 8.78
C ASN A 69 0.30 -10.12 7.77
N ALA A 70 1.04 -11.22 7.59
CA ALA A 70 0.57 -12.32 6.77
C ALA A 70 -0.71 -12.92 7.39
N GLY A 71 -1.74 -13.09 6.55
CA GLY A 71 -3.05 -13.59 6.97
C GLY A 71 -4.08 -12.49 7.29
N ASP A 72 -3.66 -11.22 7.34
CA ASP A 72 -4.61 -10.11 7.45
C ASP A 72 -5.54 -10.03 6.22
N ASP A 73 -6.79 -9.64 6.44
CA ASP A 73 -7.74 -9.42 5.36
C ASP A 73 -7.26 -8.30 4.42
N PHE A 74 -7.42 -8.52 3.11
CA PHE A 74 -7.10 -7.53 2.10
C PHE A 74 -8.12 -6.38 2.13
N SER A 75 -7.76 -5.31 2.81
CA SER A 75 -8.64 -4.16 3.06
C SER A 75 -8.21 -2.88 2.34
N SER A 76 -6.95 -2.78 1.92
CA SER A 76 -6.38 -1.54 1.39
C SER A 76 -5.16 -1.79 0.52
N VAL A 77 -4.94 -0.90 -0.43
CA VAL A 77 -3.68 -0.76 -1.16
C VAL A 77 -2.93 0.42 -0.54
N TYR A 78 -1.62 0.27 -0.33
CA TYR A 78 -0.78 1.28 0.28
C TYR A 78 0.23 1.79 -0.73
N ALA A 79 0.43 3.11 -0.75
CA ALA A 79 1.55 3.74 -1.44
C ALA A 79 2.49 4.39 -0.42
N ILE A 80 3.79 4.22 -0.60
CA ILE A 80 4.80 4.79 0.30
C ILE A 80 5.08 6.23 -0.10
N ARG A 81 4.82 7.15 0.84
CA ARG A 81 5.13 8.58 0.65
C ARG A 81 6.51 8.97 1.15
N SER A 82 7.00 8.29 2.19
CA SER A 82 8.27 8.61 2.85
C SER A 82 8.76 7.44 3.69
N GLY A 83 10.07 7.25 3.74
CA GLY A 83 10.70 6.15 4.47
C GLY A 83 10.77 4.88 3.63
N PHE A 84 10.96 3.75 4.31
CA PHE A 84 11.18 2.44 3.69
C PHE A 84 10.42 1.37 4.48
N LEU A 85 9.85 0.40 3.77
CA LEU A 85 9.28 -0.80 4.37
C LEU A 85 10.06 -2.02 3.89
N LYS A 86 10.30 -2.96 4.80
CA LYS A 86 10.79 -4.30 4.44
C LYS A 86 9.60 -5.26 4.46
N THR A 87 9.54 -6.16 3.49
CA THR A 87 8.65 -7.31 3.54
C THR A 87 9.46 -8.50 4.04
N THR A 88 8.93 -9.20 5.04
CA THR A 88 9.60 -10.34 5.63
C THR A 88 8.69 -11.55 5.74
N VAL A 89 9.31 -12.72 5.75
CA VAL A 89 8.66 -14.00 6.02
C VAL A 89 9.37 -14.66 7.21
N ILE A 90 8.61 -15.39 8.02
CA ILE A 90 9.16 -16.22 9.09
C ILE A 90 9.27 -17.64 8.54
N ASN A 91 10.48 -18.18 8.57
CA ASN A 91 10.73 -19.55 8.16
C ASN A 91 10.30 -20.53 9.27
N ASP A 92 10.16 -21.81 8.93
CA ASP A 92 9.75 -22.86 9.88
C ASP A 92 10.68 -22.98 11.10
N ASP A 93 11.93 -22.53 10.97
CA ASP A 93 12.92 -22.48 12.05
C ASP A 93 12.84 -21.19 12.91
N GLY A 94 11.84 -20.34 12.66
CA GLY A 94 11.60 -19.09 13.39
C GLY A 94 12.46 -17.91 12.93
N ARG A 95 13.31 -18.05 11.90
CA ARG A 95 14.13 -16.95 11.40
C ARG A 95 13.33 -16.03 10.48
N GLU A 96 13.55 -14.72 10.63
CA GLU A 96 13.02 -13.71 9.73
C GLU A 96 13.90 -13.60 8.48
N GLN A 97 13.30 -13.71 7.30
CA GLN A 97 13.96 -13.46 6.02
C GLN A 97 13.34 -12.23 5.34
N VAL A 98 14.18 -11.29 4.89
CA VAL A 98 13.73 -10.17 4.06
C VAL A 98 13.56 -10.61 2.62
N THR A 99 12.38 -10.38 2.05
CA THR A 99 12.03 -10.73 0.66
C THR A 99 11.92 -9.52 -0.25
N GLY A 100 11.79 -8.32 0.31
CA GLY A 100 11.72 -7.09 -0.46
C GLY A 100 11.92 -5.85 0.38
N PHE A 101 12.31 -4.78 -0.30
CA PHE A 101 12.30 -3.43 0.23
C PHE A 101 11.42 -2.58 -0.67
N HIS A 102 10.58 -1.75 -0.05
CA HIS A 102 9.65 -0.88 -0.73
C HIS A 102 10.00 0.58 -0.40
N MET A 103 10.03 1.40 -1.45
CA MET A 103 10.51 2.78 -1.42
C MET A 103 9.40 3.76 -1.76
N PRO A 104 9.59 5.07 -1.50
CA PRO A 104 8.60 6.06 -1.86
C PRO A 104 8.29 6.06 -3.36
N GLY A 105 7.00 6.02 -3.71
CA GLY A 105 6.53 5.86 -5.08
C GLY A 105 6.03 4.47 -5.42
N GLU A 106 6.34 3.45 -4.60
CA GLU A 106 5.71 2.12 -4.69
C GLU A 106 4.39 2.04 -3.93
#